data_AF-A0A3M1B0S5-F1
#
_entry.id   AF-A0A3M1B0S5-F1
#
_cell.length_a   1.000
_cell.length_b   1.000
_cell.length_c   1.000
_cell.angle_alpha   90.00
_cell.angle_beta   90.00
_cell.angle_gamma   90.00
#
_symmetry.space_group_name_H-M   'P 1'
#
loop_
_entity.id
_entity.type
_entity.pdbx_description
1 polymer ?
#
loop_
_entity_poly.entity_id
_entity_poly.type
_entity_poly.pdbx_seq_one_letter_code
_entity_poly.pdbx_strand_id
1 'polypeptide(L)'
;GRCNLMCKQCNIVESNATVKEASIEEVERIADNLAAVGAGVVLLTGGEPFLRKDLPEIVRIFLARGMNVRLQTAGMRVATPERLRACVDAGARDINVSLDSLDPVKQEFINSVPGSWHTAIETIAEISRIFPKRDSICSFGCVISRLNYREIPAILEFATRIGWYLSLVPVHITDPERPMGFRSYERIFTFRPEDLPPLDGVLKRLRDMKGAGHTLFDSLDFLESMRVFIETGRPTWRHEGVCDSPNLYFAVRPNGDFAVCCDHNLEGKPLSLLDPDFPRIFRSRAFRSRVLETTRRCPGCNYGSYPEMTLSARSLRALRGRTRLFFQARRRGIEPLPTESIFAIIEEIRARYP
;
A
#
# COMPACT_ATOMS: atom_id res chain seq x y z
N GLY A 1 10.50 0.28 9.91
CA GLY A 1 10.63 -0.68 11.02
C GLY A 1 11.22 -1.96 10.50
N ARG A 2 11.26 -3.01 11.33
CA ARG A 2 11.83 -4.31 10.94
C ARG A 2 10.96 -5.01 9.89
N CYS A 3 11.58 -5.82 9.04
CA CYS A 3 10.91 -6.70 8.08
C CYS A 3 11.58 -8.07 8.11
N ASN A 4 10.82 -9.10 7.76
CA ASN A 4 11.32 -10.48 7.60
C ASN A 4 11.61 -10.84 6.14
N LEU A 5 11.44 -9.90 5.20
CA LEU A 5 11.84 -10.01 3.81
C LEU A 5 12.91 -8.98 3.46
N MET A 6 13.67 -9.28 2.41
CA MET A 6 14.68 -8.41 1.79
C MET A 6 14.35 -8.25 0.30
N CYS A 7 13.12 -7.81 0.03
CA CYS A 7 12.61 -7.70 -1.34
C CYS A 7 13.51 -6.78 -2.17
N LYS A 8 13.90 -7.21 -3.37
CA LYS A 8 14.75 -6.44 -4.29
C LYS A 8 14.13 -5.10 -4.70
N GLN A 9 12.81 -4.99 -4.60
CA GLN A 9 12.07 -3.79 -4.95
C GLN A 9 11.90 -2.78 -3.80
N CYS A 10 12.49 -3.03 -2.62
CA CYS A 10 12.27 -2.22 -1.42
C CYS A 10 13.53 -2.06 -0.57
N ASN A 11 13.80 -0.85 -0.08
CA ASN A 11 14.92 -0.54 0.83
C ASN A 11 14.46 -0.15 2.25
N ILE A 12 13.27 -0.59 2.68
CA ILE A 12 12.64 -0.11 3.93
C ILE A 12 13.37 -0.52 5.21
N VAL A 13 14.00 -1.71 5.19
CA VAL A 13 14.77 -2.23 6.31
C VAL A 13 15.98 -1.34 6.55
N GLU A 14 16.73 -1.04 5.49
CA GLU A 14 17.86 -0.12 5.51
C GLU A 14 17.44 1.29 5.93
N SER A 15 16.37 1.81 5.32
CA SER A 15 15.83 3.16 5.58
C SER A 15 15.40 3.39 7.04
N ASN A 16 15.16 2.32 7.79
CA ASN A 16 14.71 2.38 9.18
C ASN A 16 15.61 1.61 10.16
N ALA A 17 16.82 1.21 9.75
CA ALA A 17 17.69 0.34 10.55
C ALA A 17 18.01 0.90 11.94
N THR A 18 18.02 2.22 12.09
CA THR A 18 18.38 2.93 13.32
C THR A 18 17.19 3.50 14.10
N VAL A 19 15.95 3.29 13.63
CA VAL A 19 14.77 3.92 14.23
C VAL A 19 14.12 2.99 15.25
N LYS A 20 14.02 3.45 16.50
CA LYS A 20 13.30 2.75 17.56
C LYS A 20 11.79 2.78 17.26
N GLU A 21 11.14 1.64 17.44
CA GLU A 21 9.67 1.53 17.34
C GLU A 21 9.02 2.12 18.59
N ALA A 22 7.96 2.92 18.40
CA ALA A 22 7.19 3.54 19.47
C ALA A 22 6.58 2.49 20.41
N SER A 23 6.62 2.75 21.71
CA SER A 23 5.89 1.96 22.72
C SER A 23 4.38 2.07 22.52
N ILE A 24 3.61 1.24 23.22
CA ILE A 24 2.16 1.28 23.10
C ILE A 24 1.58 2.61 23.62
N GLU A 25 2.15 3.15 24.70
CA GLU A 25 1.78 4.45 25.28
C GLU A 25 2.12 5.61 24.31
N GLU A 26 3.25 5.50 23.61
CA GLU A 26 3.63 6.44 22.56
C GLU A 26 2.65 6.37 21.37
N VAL A 27 2.19 5.16 21.01
CA VAL A 27 1.16 4.97 19.96
C VAL A 27 -0.17 5.58 20.38
N GLU A 28 -0.59 5.48 21.64
CA GLU A 28 -1.79 6.16 22.14
C GLU A 28 -1.69 7.67 21.96
N ARG A 29 -0.54 8.26 22.34
CA ARG A 29 -0.29 9.70 22.15
C ARG A 29 -0.32 10.11 20.68
N ILE A 30 0.31 9.32 19.81
CA ILE A 30 0.28 9.53 18.36
C ILE A 30 -1.16 9.53 17.87
N ALA A 31 -1.96 8.55 18.31
CA ALA A 31 -3.35 8.42 17.90
C ALA A 31 -4.21 9.58 18.40
N ASP A 32 -4.02 10.06 19.64
CA ASP A 32 -4.69 11.25 20.17
C ASP A 32 -4.43 12.47 19.28
N ASN A 33 -3.17 12.69 18.93
CA ASN A 33 -2.74 13.83 18.12
C ASN A 33 -3.21 13.72 16.66
N LEU A 34 -3.23 12.52 16.08
CA LEU A 34 -3.79 12.27 14.76
C LEU A 34 -5.31 12.52 14.72
N ALA A 35 -6.04 12.05 15.72
CA ALA A 35 -7.46 12.33 15.87
C ALA A 35 -7.71 13.84 16.00
N ALA A 36 -6.89 14.52 16.80
CA ALA A 36 -7.00 15.95 17.00
C ALA A 36 -6.77 16.76 15.72
N VAL A 37 -6.00 16.27 14.73
CA VAL A 37 -5.84 16.93 13.42
C VAL A 37 -6.84 16.45 12.35
N GLY A 38 -7.74 15.52 12.70
CA GLY A 38 -8.80 15.04 11.82
C GLY A 38 -8.39 13.91 10.89
N ALA A 39 -7.39 13.09 11.27
CA ALA A 39 -7.06 11.89 10.51
C ALA A 39 -8.25 10.90 10.51
N GLY A 40 -8.63 10.40 9.34
CA GLY A 40 -9.75 9.45 9.20
C GLY A 40 -9.33 8.00 8.91
N VAL A 41 -8.10 7.79 8.44
CA VAL A 41 -7.57 6.47 8.10
C VAL A 41 -6.10 6.40 8.53
N VAL A 42 -5.69 5.27 9.09
CA VAL A 42 -4.29 4.92 9.34
C VAL A 42 -3.94 3.64 8.59
N LEU A 43 -2.85 3.69 7.83
CA LEU A 43 -2.24 2.51 7.22
C LEU A 43 -1.12 2.03 8.13
N LEU A 44 -1.33 0.90 8.79
CA LEU A 44 -0.29 0.22 9.56
C LEU A 44 0.57 -0.59 8.59
N THR A 45 1.73 -0.02 8.29
CA THR A 45 2.73 -0.54 7.36
C THR A 45 4.12 -0.42 8.00
N GLY A 46 5.17 -0.36 7.19
CA GLY A 46 6.55 -0.25 7.61
C GLY A 46 7.35 -1.32 6.90
N GLY A 47 8.15 -2.08 7.65
CA GLY A 47 8.55 -3.40 7.17
C GLY A 47 7.35 -4.34 7.28
N GLU A 48 7.33 -5.18 8.31
CA GLU A 48 6.23 -6.13 8.54
C GLU A 48 5.53 -5.85 9.89
N PRO A 49 4.32 -5.23 9.89
CA PRO A 49 3.57 -4.92 11.10
C PRO A 49 3.33 -6.11 12.02
N PHE A 50 3.13 -7.32 11.48
CA PHE A 50 2.90 -8.51 12.29
C PHE A 50 4.12 -8.93 13.13
N LEU A 51 5.28 -8.30 12.97
CA LEU A 51 6.41 -8.46 13.90
C LEU A 51 6.16 -7.82 15.28
N ARG A 52 5.17 -6.91 15.38
CA ARG A 52 4.74 -6.31 16.65
C ARG A 52 3.72 -7.21 17.35
N LYS A 53 4.07 -7.65 18.57
CA LYS A 53 3.17 -8.50 19.39
C LYS A 53 1.92 -7.74 19.85
N ASP A 54 2.03 -6.42 19.98
CA ASP A 54 0.99 -5.48 20.39
C ASP A 54 0.16 -4.92 19.21
N LEU A 55 0.33 -5.44 17.99
CA LEU A 55 -0.43 -4.97 16.81
C LEU A 55 -1.96 -4.97 17.01
N PRO A 56 -2.59 -5.99 17.63
CA PRO A 56 -4.02 -5.94 17.92
C PRO A 56 -4.42 -4.76 18.82
N GLU A 57 -3.57 -4.39 19.78
CA GLU A 57 -3.83 -3.26 20.67
C GLU A 57 -3.72 -1.92 19.92
N ILE A 58 -2.72 -1.80 19.04
CA ILE A 58 -2.58 -0.65 18.13
C ILE A 58 -3.83 -0.47 17.27
N VAL A 59 -4.37 -1.56 16.72
CA VAL A 59 -5.64 -1.54 15.96
C VAL A 59 -6.76 -0.94 16.81
N ARG A 60 -6.95 -1.41 18.06
CA ARG A 60 -7.99 -0.87 18.97
C ARG A 60 -7.77 0.61 19.27
N ILE A 61 -6.54 1.02 19.53
CA ILE A 61 -6.18 2.40 19.87
C ILE A 61 -6.65 3.37 18.78
N PHE A 62 -6.35 3.06 17.51
CA PHE A 62 -6.74 3.91 16.39
C PHE A 62 -8.25 3.88 16.12
N LEU A 63 -8.88 2.71 16.17
CA LEU A 63 -10.33 2.59 15.98
C LEU A 63 -11.12 3.34 17.07
N ALA A 64 -10.68 3.27 18.33
CA ALA A 64 -11.30 3.98 19.45
C ALA A 64 -11.28 5.51 19.29
N ARG A 65 -10.41 6.02 18.42
CA ARG A 65 -10.26 7.44 18.08
C ARG A 65 -10.88 7.81 16.74
N GLY A 66 -11.73 6.93 16.19
CA GLY A 66 -12.50 7.17 14.97
C GLY A 66 -11.72 7.03 13.67
N MET A 67 -10.49 6.49 13.71
CA MET A 67 -9.69 6.22 12.51
C MET A 67 -9.91 4.80 12.01
N ASN A 68 -10.23 4.65 10.71
CA ASN A 68 -10.22 3.33 10.09
C ASN A 68 -8.79 2.80 9.99
N VAL A 69 -8.60 1.52 10.28
CA VAL A 69 -7.28 0.88 10.25
C VAL A 69 -7.18 -0.04 9.04
N ARG A 70 -6.12 0.17 8.24
CA ARG A 70 -5.71 -0.74 7.18
C ARG A 70 -4.39 -1.41 7.53
N LEU A 71 -4.33 -2.73 7.44
CA LEU A 71 -3.12 -3.52 7.66
C LEU A 71 -2.42 -3.79 6.33
N GLN A 72 -1.09 -3.64 6.29
CA GLN A 72 -0.25 -4.10 5.18
C GLN A 72 0.61 -5.27 5.65
N THR A 73 0.65 -6.38 4.93
CA THR A 73 1.55 -7.51 5.24
C THR A 73 2.13 -8.11 3.97
N ALA A 74 3.32 -8.70 4.08
CA ALA A 74 3.90 -9.50 3.01
C ALA A 74 3.33 -10.93 2.93
N GLY A 75 2.42 -11.31 3.83
CA GLY A 75 1.80 -12.64 3.83
C GLY A 75 2.76 -13.74 4.29
N MET A 76 3.64 -13.44 5.24
CA MET A 76 4.64 -14.40 5.72
C MET A 76 4.22 -15.04 7.05
N ARG A 77 4.93 -16.10 7.49
CA ARG A 77 4.64 -16.88 8.71
C ARG A 77 4.57 -16.09 10.03
N VAL A 78 4.87 -14.80 10.03
CA VAL A 78 4.68 -13.91 11.18
C VAL A 78 3.23 -13.47 11.35
N ALA A 79 2.43 -13.48 10.27
CA ALA A 79 0.99 -13.27 10.28
C ALA A 79 0.26 -14.60 10.55
N THR A 80 0.50 -15.19 11.72
CA THR A 80 -0.11 -16.47 12.08
C THR A 80 -1.64 -16.35 12.19
N PRO A 81 -2.40 -17.45 12.03
CA PRO A 81 -3.85 -17.45 12.22
C PRO A 81 -4.29 -16.83 13.55
N GLU A 82 -3.54 -17.03 14.64
CA GLU A 82 -3.83 -16.47 15.96
C GLU A 82 -3.69 -14.94 15.96
N ARG A 83 -2.64 -14.41 15.32
CA ARG A 83 -2.40 -12.96 15.22
C ARG A 83 -3.40 -12.28 14.30
N LEU A 84 -3.74 -12.94 13.20
CA LEU A 84 -4.81 -12.50 12.28
C LEU A 84 -6.15 -12.43 13.02
N ARG A 85 -6.52 -13.49 13.76
CA ARG A 85 -7.73 -13.51 14.61
C ARG A 85 -7.72 -12.39 15.64
N ALA A 86 -6.62 -12.22 16.37
CA ALA A 86 -6.50 -11.17 17.37
C ALA A 86 -6.68 -9.76 16.77
N CYS A 87 -6.19 -9.51 15.55
CA CYS A 87 -6.43 -8.24 14.85
C CYS A 87 -7.89 -8.08 14.42
N VAL A 88 -8.53 -9.14 13.93
CA VAL A 88 -9.96 -9.13 13.58
C VAL A 88 -10.84 -8.88 14.81
N ASP A 89 -10.52 -9.52 15.94
CA ASP A 89 -11.18 -9.34 17.23
C ASP A 89 -10.99 -7.93 17.78
N ALA A 90 -9.84 -7.31 17.50
CA ALA A 90 -9.58 -5.89 17.77
C ALA A 90 -10.35 -4.93 16.84
N GLY A 91 -10.99 -5.44 15.79
CA GLY A 91 -11.81 -4.66 14.87
C GLY A 91 -11.19 -4.41 13.49
N ALA A 92 -10.05 -5.03 13.16
CA ALA A 92 -9.47 -4.92 11.81
C ALA A 92 -10.43 -5.48 10.76
N ARG A 93 -10.62 -4.72 9.67
CA ARG A 93 -11.49 -5.07 8.54
C ARG A 93 -10.84 -4.86 7.18
N ASP A 94 -9.79 -4.04 7.10
CA ASP A 94 -9.07 -3.76 5.85
C ASP A 94 -7.65 -4.32 5.95
N ILE A 95 -7.30 -5.23 5.05
CA ILE A 95 -5.97 -5.85 4.97
C ILE A 95 -5.51 -5.96 3.52
N ASN A 96 -4.25 -5.63 3.31
CA ASN A 96 -3.59 -5.73 2.02
C ASN A 96 -2.37 -6.66 2.12
N VAL A 97 -2.32 -7.66 1.24
CA VAL A 97 -1.21 -8.61 1.13
C VAL A 97 -0.37 -8.28 -0.11
N SER A 98 0.95 -8.24 0.03
CA SER A 98 1.83 -8.07 -1.13
C SER A 98 1.82 -9.32 -2.01
N LEU A 99 1.46 -9.17 -3.29
CA LEU A 99 1.49 -10.23 -4.29
C LEU A 99 1.78 -9.62 -5.66
N ASP A 100 2.97 -9.92 -6.20
CA ASP A 100 3.51 -9.33 -7.42
C ASP A 100 3.45 -10.27 -8.63
N SER A 101 3.32 -11.57 -8.40
CA SER A 101 3.22 -12.59 -9.44
C SER A 101 2.50 -13.85 -8.93
N LEU A 102 1.76 -14.51 -9.83
CA LEU A 102 1.23 -15.86 -9.60
C LEU A 102 2.27 -16.95 -9.89
N ASP A 103 3.40 -16.59 -10.50
CA ASP A 103 4.54 -17.49 -10.72
C ASP A 103 5.42 -17.53 -9.47
N PRO A 104 5.58 -18.71 -8.84
CA PRO A 104 6.41 -18.85 -7.64
C PRO A 104 7.85 -18.40 -7.86
N VAL A 105 8.44 -18.66 -9.04
CA VAL A 105 9.84 -18.34 -9.32
C VAL A 105 10.03 -16.82 -9.34
N LYS A 106 9.11 -16.09 -9.99
CA LYS A 106 9.18 -14.63 -10.07
C LYS A 106 8.90 -13.97 -8.72
N GLN A 107 7.87 -14.41 -8.00
CA GLN A 107 7.56 -13.86 -6.68
C GLN A 107 8.73 -14.07 -5.70
N GLU A 108 9.31 -15.26 -5.67
CA GLU A 108 10.44 -15.57 -4.77
C GLU A 108 11.70 -14.80 -5.17
N PHE A 109 11.95 -14.61 -6.47
CA PHE A 109 13.01 -13.73 -6.95
C PHE A 109 12.83 -12.29 -6.45
N ILE A 110 11.61 -11.74 -6.53
CA ILE A 110 11.29 -10.39 -6.04
C ILE A 110 11.49 -10.29 -4.53
N ASN A 111 11.02 -11.30 -3.78
CA ASN A 111 11.06 -11.33 -2.32
C ASN A 111 12.45 -11.66 -1.74
N SER A 112 13.34 -12.26 -2.54
CA SER A 112 14.65 -12.79 -2.13
C SER A 112 14.56 -13.89 -1.05
N VAL A 113 13.42 -14.57 -0.93
CA VAL A 113 13.18 -15.59 0.11
C VAL A 113 12.50 -16.81 -0.51
N PRO A 114 13.16 -17.99 -0.53
CA PRO A 114 12.58 -19.25 -1.00
C PRO A 114 11.32 -19.64 -0.22
N GLY A 115 10.32 -20.19 -0.90
CA GLY A 115 9.04 -20.58 -0.31
C GLY A 115 8.14 -19.41 0.13
N SER A 116 8.55 -18.16 -0.12
CA SER A 116 7.75 -16.98 0.23
C SER A 116 6.44 -16.94 -0.54
N TRP A 117 6.42 -17.41 -1.80
CA TRP A 117 5.20 -17.46 -2.58
C TRP A 117 4.17 -18.42 -1.97
N HIS A 118 4.57 -19.66 -1.67
CA HIS A 118 3.67 -20.65 -1.09
C HIS A 118 3.10 -20.17 0.25
N THR A 119 3.97 -19.62 1.11
CA THR A 119 3.58 -19.03 2.40
C THR A 119 2.58 -17.88 2.23
N ALA A 120 2.76 -17.01 1.23
CA ALA A 120 1.84 -15.92 0.93
C ALA A 120 0.46 -16.43 0.51
N ILE A 121 0.40 -17.45 -0.35
CA ILE A 121 -0.87 -18.05 -0.79
C ILE A 121 -1.59 -18.73 0.38
N GLU A 122 -0.88 -19.47 1.24
CA GLU A 122 -1.45 -20.03 2.47
C GLU A 122 -2.02 -18.93 3.39
N THR A 123 -1.27 -17.83 3.55
CA THR A 123 -1.71 -16.69 4.37
C THR A 123 -2.94 -16.00 3.79
N ILE A 124 -3.04 -15.90 2.45
CA ILE A 124 -4.24 -15.38 1.75
C ILE A 124 -5.46 -16.28 2.02
N ALA A 125 -5.28 -17.60 2.01
CA ALA A 125 -6.34 -18.55 2.36
C ALA A 125 -6.82 -18.33 3.81
N GLU A 126 -5.87 -18.22 4.74
CA GLU A 126 -6.17 -17.99 6.16
C GLU A 126 -6.87 -16.64 6.40
N ILE A 127 -6.42 -15.57 5.75
CA ILE A 127 -7.08 -14.26 5.81
C ILE A 127 -8.52 -14.38 5.30
N SER A 128 -8.74 -15.05 4.17
CA SER A 128 -10.07 -15.23 3.58
C SER A 128 -11.02 -16.01 4.49
N ARG A 129 -10.48 -16.90 5.33
CA ARG A 129 -11.23 -17.68 6.33
C ARG A 129 -11.50 -16.91 7.62
N ILE A 130 -10.55 -16.10 8.07
CA ILE A 130 -10.57 -15.44 9.38
C ILE A 130 -11.30 -14.09 9.32
N PHE A 131 -11.10 -13.32 8.26
CA PHE A 131 -11.74 -12.01 8.14
C PHE A 131 -13.25 -12.14 7.95
N PRO A 132 -14.06 -11.27 8.56
CA PRO A 132 -15.50 -11.31 8.41
C PRO A 132 -15.92 -11.24 6.94
N LYS A 133 -16.77 -12.18 6.52
CA LYS A 133 -17.26 -12.26 5.14
C LYS A 133 -17.85 -10.94 4.62
N ARG A 134 -18.49 -10.14 5.47
CA ARG A 134 -19.03 -8.82 5.12
C ARG A 134 -18.28 -7.73 5.85
N ASP A 135 -18.30 -6.52 5.28
CA ASP A 135 -17.65 -5.33 5.85
C ASP A 135 -16.13 -5.51 6.05
N SER A 136 -15.50 -6.37 5.25
CA SER A 136 -14.05 -6.49 5.16
C SER A 136 -13.58 -6.21 3.74
N ILE A 137 -12.40 -5.63 3.63
CA ILE A 137 -11.71 -5.36 2.37
C ILE A 137 -10.38 -6.09 2.42
N CYS A 138 -10.26 -7.13 1.59
CA CYS A 138 -8.99 -7.81 1.36
C CYS A 138 -8.48 -7.45 -0.03
N SER A 139 -7.21 -7.04 -0.11
CA SER A 139 -6.62 -6.65 -1.38
C SER A 139 -5.20 -7.15 -1.56
N PHE A 140 -4.79 -7.27 -2.81
CA PHE A 140 -3.39 -7.40 -3.19
C PHE A 140 -2.80 -6.03 -3.45
N GLY A 141 -1.62 -5.78 -2.86
CA GLY A 141 -0.75 -4.70 -3.28
C GLY A 141 0.28 -5.28 -4.23
N CYS A 142 0.28 -4.80 -5.47
CA CYS A 142 1.17 -5.30 -6.51
C CYS A 142 2.03 -4.16 -7.03
N VAL A 143 3.35 -4.32 -6.91
CA VAL A 143 4.33 -3.43 -7.52
C VAL A 143 4.46 -3.82 -8.99
N ILE A 144 3.93 -2.99 -9.88
CA ILE A 144 4.04 -3.21 -11.33
C ILE A 144 5.41 -2.76 -11.83
N SER A 145 6.08 -3.64 -12.56
CA SER A 145 7.44 -3.45 -13.08
C SER A 145 7.61 -4.14 -14.43
N ARG A 146 8.77 -3.97 -15.06
CA ARG A 146 9.14 -4.70 -16.29
C ARG A 146 9.02 -6.22 -16.13
N LEU A 147 9.21 -6.77 -14.93
CA LEU A 147 9.25 -8.21 -14.71
C LEU A 147 7.87 -8.87 -14.69
N ASN A 148 6.81 -8.14 -14.32
CA ASN A 148 5.49 -8.72 -14.05
C ASN A 148 4.32 -8.03 -14.76
N TYR A 149 4.51 -6.90 -15.45
CA TYR A 149 3.37 -6.13 -15.97
C TYR A 149 2.42 -6.94 -16.88
N ARG A 150 2.94 -7.95 -17.59
CA ARG A 150 2.14 -8.84 -18.45
C ARG A 150 1.22 -9.79 -17.67
N GLU A 151 1.52 -10.06 -16.41
CA GLU A 151 0.77 -10.96 -15.53
C GLU A 151 -0.31 -10.24 -14.73
N ILE A 152 -0.31 -8.91 -14.71
CA ILE A 152 -1.26 -8.11 -13.93
C ILE A 152 -2.74 -8.47 -14.23
N PRO A 153 -3.15 -8.71 -15.49
CA PRO A 153 -4.49 -9.21 -15.76
C PRO A 153 -4.81 -10.56 -15.10
N ALA A 154 -3.83 -11.46 -15.01
CA ALA A 154 -3.98 -12.76 -14.34
C ALA A 154 -4.18 -12.58 -12.82
N ILE A 155 -3.39 -11.69 -12.21
CA ILE A 155 -3.52 -11.35 -10.77
C ILE A 155 -4.88 -10.69 -10.50
N LEU A 156 -5.36 -9.82 -11.40
CA LEU A 156 -6.69 -9.20 -11.27
C LEU A 156 -7.82 -10.23 -11.36
N GLU A 157 -7.71 -11.19 -12.28
CA GLU A 157 -8.65 -12.29 -12.38
C GLU A 157 -8.66 -13.14 -11.12
N PHE A 158 -7.47 -13.49 -10.62
CA PHE A 158 -7.32 -14.23 -9.36
C PHE A 158 -7.99 -13.50 -8.19
N ALA A 159 -7.65 -12.22 -7.98
CA ALA A 159 -8.27 -11.37 -6.96
C ALA A 159 -9.79 -11.40 -7.07
N THR A 160 -10.32 -11.21 -8.28
CA THR A 160 -11.77 -11.19 -8.53
C THR A 160 -12.44 -12.52 -8.17
N ARG A 161 -11.81 -13.65 -8.51
CA ARG A 161 -12.36 -15.00 -8.23
C ARG A 161 -12.44 -15.33 -6.75
N ILE A 162 -11.52 -14.82 -5.94
CA ILE A 162 -11.51 -15.08 -4.49
C ILE A 162 -12.22 -13.98 -3.67
N GLY A 163 -12.81 -12.98 -4.34
CA GLY A 163 -13.50 -11.86 -3.69
C GLY A 163 -12.59 -10.76 -3.14
N TRP A 164 -11.33 -10.73 -3.57
CA TRP A 164 -10.33 -9.73 -3.19
C TRP A 164 -10.22 -8.62 -4.23
N TYR A 165 -9.55 -7.53 -3.88
CA TYR A 165 -9.24 -6.42 -4.78
C TYR A 165 -7.77 -6.43 -5.22
N LEU A 166 -7.47 -5.80 -6.35
CA LEU A 166 -6.08 -5.53 -6.78
C LEU A 166 -5.82 -4.02 -6.77
N SER A 167 -4.73 -3.59 -6.14
CA SER A 167 -4.22 -2.22 -6.24
C SER A 167 -2.76 -2.24 -6.69
N LEU A 168 -2.45 -1.37 -7.64
CA LEU A 168 -1.16 -1.28 -8.31
C LEU A 168 -0.35 -0.11 -7.79
N VAL A 169 0.96 -0.28 -7.80
CA VAL A 169 1.93 0.80 -7.63
C VAL A 169 3.07 0.59 -8.62
N PRO A 170 3.43 1.56 -9.47
CA PRO A 170 4.61 1.40 -10.32
C PRO A 170 5.86 1.37 -9.45
N VAL A 171 6.84 0.56 -9.84
CA VAL A 171 8.13 0.52 -9.15
C VAL A 171 8.79 1.91 -9.13
N HIS A 172 9.36 2.27 -7.99
CA HIS A 172 10.18 3.46 -7.82
C HIS A 172 11.64 3.04 -7.67
N ILE A 173 12.51 3.61 -8.49
CA ILE A 173 13.96 3.41 -8.39
C ILE A 173 14.57 4.60 -7.65
N THR A 174 15.59 4.32 -6.85
CA THR A 174 16.41 5.34 -6.20
C THR A 174 17.88 5.22 -6.59
N ASP A 175 18.58 6.34 -6.52
CA ASP A 175 20.02 6.40 -6.63
C ASP A 175 20.66 5.87 -5.34
N PRO A 176 21.63 4.94 -5.40
CA PRO A 176 22.39 4.50 -4.23
C PRO A 176 23.16 5.62 -3.51
N GLU A 177 23.60 6.66 -4.23
CA GLU A 177 24.33 7.79 -3.64
C GLU A 177 23.41 8.74 -2.87
N ARG A 178 22.12 8.74 -3.23
CA ARG A 178 21.08 9.59 -2.62
C ARG A 178 19.80 8.77 -2.42
N PRO A 179 19.81 7.81 -1.48
CA PRO A 179 18.71 6.88 -1.31
C PRO A 179 17.44 7.59 -0.81
N MET A 180 16.34 7.30 -1.48
CA MET A 180 14.98 7.63 -1.04
C MET A 180 14.32 6.35 -0.52
N GLY A 181 13.53 6.46 0.54
CA GLY A 181 12.89 5.31 1.18
C GLY A 181 11.77 4.70 0.33
N PHE A 182 11.45 3.42 0.55
CA PHE A 182 10.42 2.67 -0.17
C PHE A 182 10.67 2.55 -1.68
N ARG A 183 11.95 2.60 -2.09
CA ARG A 183 12.37 2.45 -3.49
C ARG A 183 13.34 1.28 -3.64
N SER A 184 13.50 0.84 -4.88
CA SER A 184 14.48 -0.17 -5.27
C SER A 184 15.79 0.46 -5.75
N TYR A 185 16.92 -0.18 -5.50
CA TYR A 185 18.19 0.14 -6.17
C TYR A 185 18.37 -0.64 -7.49
N GLU A 186 17.55 -1.68 -7.70
CA GLU A 186 17.73 -2.68 -8.73
C GLU A 186 17.06 -2.21 -10.04
N ARG A 187 17.87 -1.77 -11.00
CA ARG A 187 17.36 -1.23 -12.28
C ARG A 187 16.71 -2.27 -13.20
N ILE A 188 16.77 -3.56 -12.84
CA ILE A 188 16.09 -4.63 -13.59
C ILE A 188 14.56 -4.48 -13.61
N PHE A 189 14.00 -3.78 -12.63
CA PHE A 189 12.56 -3.51 -12.55
C PHE A 189 12.10 -2.36 -13.46
N THR A 190 13.03 -1.51 -13.91
CA THR A 190 12.73 -0.32 -14.69
C THR A 190 12.18 -0.69 -16.07
N PHE A 191 11.06 -0.09 -16.44
CA PHE A 191 10.53 -0.16 -17.80
C PHE A 191 11.50 0.46 -18.80
N ARG A 192 11.55 -0.12 -20.01
CA ARG A 192 12.30 0.43 -21.14
C ARG A 192 11.34 0.87 -22.24
N PRO A 193 11.80 1.68 -23.22
CA PRO A 193 10.94 2.15 -24.30
C PRO A 193 10.20 1.03 -25.04
N GLU A 194 10.82 -0.15 -25.22
CA GLU A 194 10.17 -1.29 -25.86
C GLU A 194 9.04 -1.94 -25.05
N ASP A 195 8.98 -1.68 -23.73
CA ASP A 195 7.91 -2.19 -22.87
C ASP A 195 6.64 -1.32 -22.94
N LEU A 196 6.75 -0.08 -23.42
CA LEU A 196 5.64 0.89 -23.38
C LEU A 196 4.45 0.48 -24.25
N PRO A 197 4.61 0.05 -25.54
CA PRO A 197 3.46 -0.37 -26.34
C PRO A 197 2.75 -1.61 -25.78
N PRO A 198 3.44 -2.69 -25.34
CA PRO A 198 2.78 -3.80 -24.66
C PRO A 198 2.10 -3.39 -23.35
N LEU A 199 2.71 -2.48 -22.57
CA LEU A 199 2.11 -1.94 -21.35
C LEU A 199 0.79 -1.22 -21.65
N ASP A 200 0.71 -0.44 -22.74
CA ASP A 200 -0.54 0.21 -23.16
C ASP A 200 -1.65 -0.81 -23.44
N GLY A 201 -1.31 -1.95 -24.05
CA GLY A 201 -2.21 -3.08 -24.24
C GLY A 201 -2.70 -3.68 -22.91
N VAL A 202 -1.79 -3.89 -21.95
CA VAL A 202 -2.13 -4.37 -20.60
C VAL A 202 -3.07 -3.39 -19.90
N LEU A 203 -2.73 -2.10 -19.88
CA LEU A 203 -3.55 -1.09 -19.21
C LEU A 203 -4.93 -0.99 -19.85
N LYS A 204 -5.05 -1.07 -21.18
CA LYS A 204 -6.35 -1.16 -21.85
C LYS A 204 -7.15 -2.37 -21.36
N ARG A 205 -6.54 -3.55 -21.32
CA ARG A 205 -7.19 -4.78 -20.83
C ARG A 205 -7.69 -4.64 -19.39
N LEU A 206 -6.91 -4.00 -18.50
CA LEU A 206 -7.33 -3.75 -17.11
C LEU A 206 -8.56 -2.82 -17.04
N ARG A 207 -8.64 -1.80 -17.90
CA ARG A 207 -9.85 -0.94 -17.99
C ARG A 207 -11.06 -1.74 -18.45
N ASP A 208 -10.90 -2.58 -19.47
CA ASP A 208 -11.97 -3.43 -20.00
C ASP A 208 -12.45 -4.43 -18.92
N MET A 209 -11.52 -5.06 -18.20
CA MET A 209 -11.83 -5.97 -17.09
C MET A 209 -12.56 -5.27 -15.94
N LYS A 210 -12.13 -4.06 -15.56
CA LYS A 210 -12.83 -3.24 -14.55
C LYS A 210 -14.26 -2.89 -15.02
N GLY A 211 -14.43 -2.55 -16.31
CA GLY A 211 -15.74 -2.32 -16.94
C GLY A 211 -16.65 -3.56 -16.88
N ALA A 212 -16.07 -4.75 -17.03
CA ALA A 212 -16.75 -6.04 -16.89
C ALA A 212 -16.97 -6.48 -15.42
N GLY A 213 -16.63 -5.65 -14.42
CA GLY A 213 -16.91 -5.91 -13.01
C GLY A 213 -15.79 -6.61 -12.23
N HIS A 214 -14.57 -6.71 -12.76
CA HIS A 214 -13.40 -7.15 -12.00
C HIS A 214 -13.03 -6.15 -10.90
N THR A 215 -12.44 -6.64 -9.82
CA THR A 215 -12.20 -5.91 -8.56
C THR A 215 -10.90 -5.10 -8.58
N LEU A 216 -10.65 -4.36 -9.66
CA LEU A 216 -9.53 -3.42 -9.70
C LEU A 216 -9.87 -2.24 -8.78
N PHE A 217 -9.07 -2.01 -7.74
CA PHE A 217 -9.25 -0.91 -6.79
C PHE A 217 -9.00 0.44 -7.46
N ASP A 218 -7.93 0.50 -8.23
CA ASP A 218 -7.38 1.70 -8.84
C ASP A 218 -8.35 2.40 -9.80
N SER A 219 -8.41 3.72 -9.69
CA SER A 219 -9.17 4.60 -10.57
C SER A 219 -8.56 4.65 -11.98
N LEU A 220 -9.40 4.92 -12.98
CA LEU A 220 -8.94 5.04 -14.36
C LEU A 220 -7.97 6.23 -14.52
N ASP A 221 -8.20 7.31 -13.77
CA ASP A 221 -7.35 8.50 -13.75
C ASP A 221 -5.96 8.16 -13.15
N PHE A 222 -5.90 7.29 -12.14
CA PHE A 222 -4.61 6.82 -11.60
C PHE A 222 -3.86 5.90 -12.57
N LEU A 223 -4.56 5.00 -13.29
CA LEU A 223 -3.92 4.17 -14.32
C LEU A 223 -3.28 5.02 -15.43
N GLU A 224 -3.93 6.12 -15.81
CA GLU A 224 -3.37 7.09 -16.77
C GLU A 224 -2.15 7.80 -16.20
N SER A 225 -2.23 8.32 -14.97
CA SER A 225 -1.07 8.92 -14.30
C SER A 225 0.09 7.93 -14.13
N MET A 226 -0.20 6.66 -13.88
CA MET A 226 0.81 5.60 -13.77
C MET A 226 1.51 5.38 -15.10
N ARG A 227 0.77 5.36 -16.21
CA ARG A 227 1.36 5.22 -17.54
C ARG A 227 2.32 6.36 -17.88
N VAL A 228 1.92 7.60 -17.58
CA VAL A 228 2.77 8.78 -17.82
C VAL A 228 3.98 8.76 -16.90
N PHE A 229 3.81 8.38 -15.64
CA PHE A 229 4.91 8.27 -14.68
C PHE A 229 5.93 7.21 -15.11
N ILE A 230 5.49 6.05 -15.61
CA ILE A 230 6.38 4.98 -16.09
C ILE A 230 7.26 5.46 -17.26
N GLU A 231 6.72 6.26 -18.17
CA GLU A 231 7.47 6.76 -19.34
C GLU A 231 8.36 7.96 -19.02
N THR A 232 7.88 8.89 -18.20
CA THR A 232 8.52 10.21 -18.03
C THR A 232 9.21 10.39 -16.68
N GLY A 233 8.94 9.51 -15.72
CA GLY A 233 9.32 9.68 -14.31
C GLY A 233 8.57 10.81 -13.59
N ARG A 234 7.59 11.45 -14.24
CA ARG A 234 6.83 12.59 -13.68
C ARG A 234 5.35 12.24 -13.52
N PRO A 235 4.76 12.48 -12.34
CA PRO A 235 3.33 12.25 -12.14
C PRO A 235 2.45 13.36 -12.71
N THR A 236 1.20 13.04 -13.04
CA THR A 236 0.20 14.00 -13.53
C THR A 236 -0.89 14.34 -12.52
N TRP A 237 -0.94 13.65 -11.38
CA TRP A 237 -2.00 13.81 -10.37
C TRP A 237 -1.82 15.01 -9.43
N ARG A 238 -0.65 15.67 -9.44
CA ARG A 238 -0.31 16.74 -8.48
C ARG A 238 -1.16 17.99 -8.71
N HIS A 239 -1.66 18.59 -7.63
CA HIS A 239 -2.45 19.81 -7.70
C HIS A 239 -1.53 21.03 -7.85
N GLU A 240 -1.69 21.78 -8.95
CA GLU A 240 -0.82 22.94 -9.28
C GLU A 240 0.68 22.59 -9.24
N GLY A 241 1.02 21.35 -9.62
CA GLY A 241 2.39 20.85 -9.59
C GLY A 241 2.93 20.50 -8.21
N VAL A 242 2.13 20.57 -7.14
CA VAL A 242 2.54 20.30 -5.76
C VAL A 242 1.78 19.09 -5.17
N CYS A 243 2.45 18.36 -4.27
CA CYS A 243 1.86 17.22 -3.55
C CYS A 243 0.93 17.73 -2.43
N ASP A 244 -0.16 17.02 -2.16
CA ASP A 244 -1.12 17.38 -1.11
C ASP A 244 -0.63 17.07 0.32
N SER A 245 0.61 16.62 0.50
CA SER A 245 1.20 16.50 1.83
C SER A 245 1.39 17.89 2.47
N PRO A 246 0.99 18.09 3.74
CA PRO A 246 0.50 17.07 4.67
C PRO A 246 -1.04 17.04 4.79
N ASN A 247 -1.76 17.80 3.96
CA ASN A 247 -3.19 18.05 4.12
C ASN A 247 -4.05 16.81 3.89
N LEU A 248 -3.72 15.98 2.90
CA LEU A 248 -4.48 14.75 2.62
C LEU A 248 -3.81 13.50 3.18
N TYR A 249 -2.49 13.51 3.30
CA TYR A 249 -1.70 12.38 3.74
C TYR A 249 -0.29 12.84 4.13
N PHE A 250 0.35 12.08 4.99
CA PHE A 250 1.76 12.20 5.37
C PHE A 250 2.20 10.87 5.98
N ALA A 251 3.50 10.73 6.27
CA ALA A 251 4.03 9.53 6.92
C ALA A 251 4.37 9.81 8.39
N VAL A 252 4.21 8.79 9.22
CA VAL A 252 4.68 8.77 10.60
C VAL A 252 5.77 7.71 10.69
N ARG A 253 6.97 8.10 11.13
CA ARG A 253 8.10 7.19 11.30
C ARG A 253 7.86 6.25 12.48
N PRO A 254 8.58 5.11 12.57
CA PRO A 254 8.40 4.16 13.65
C PRO A 254 8.53 4.75 15.07
N ASN A 255 9.31 5.82 15.25
CA ASN A 255 9.51 6.52 16.51
C ASN A 255 8.48 7.64 16.78
N GLY A 256 7.45 7.79 15.93
CA GLY A 256 6.47 8.85 16.05
C GLY A 256 6.85 10.18 15.38
N ASP A 257 8.00 10.27 14.70
CA ASP A 257 8.36 11.50 13.99
C ASP A 257 7.51 11.70 12.74
N PHE A 258 7.12 12.95 12.49
CA PHE A 258 6.49 13.37 11.27
C PHE A 258 7.48 13.28 10.08
N ALA A 259 7.01 12.69 8.98
CA ALA A 259 7.67 12.73 7.69
C ALA A 259 6.69 13.25 6.62
N VAL A 260 7.19 14.05 5.68
CA VAL A 260 6.40 14.63 4.60
C VAL A 260 5.73 13.52 3.78
N CYS A 261 6.47 12.46 3.50
CA CYS A 261 5.96 11.20 2.96
C CYS A 261 6.98 10.08 3.23
N CYS A 262 6.77 8.92 2.63
CA CYS A 262 7.68 7.78 2.70
C CYS A 262 9.09 8.04 2.11
N ASP A 263 9.22 8.97 1.17
CA ASP A 263 10.49 9.36 0.56
C ASP A 263 11.23 10.46 1.33
N HIS A 264 10.50 11.36 1.99
CA HIS A 264 11.01 12.64 2.47
C HIS A 264 10.71 12.85 3.95
N ASN A 265 11.77 12.98 4.74
CA ASN A 265 11.69 13.49 6.10
C ASN A 265 11.44 15.00 6.10
N LEU A 266 11.01 15.53 7.24
CA LEU A 266 10.94 16.97 7.43
C LEU A 266 12.35 17.56 7.54
N GLU A 267 12.66 18.56 6.71
CA GLU A 267 13.96 19.25 6.77
C GLU A 267 14.11 20.06 8.08
N GLY A 268 15.31 20.04 8.66
CA GLY A 268 15.63 20.73 9.91
C GLY A 268 15.15 19.97 11.15
N LYS A 269 14.63 20.69 12.15
CA LYS A 269 14.18 20.08 13.42
C LYS A 269 12.97 19.17 13.19
N PRO A 270 13.02 17.87 13.57
CA PRO A 270 11.87 16.98 13.42
C PRO A 270 10.70 17.48 14.26
N LEU A 271 9.48 17.21 13.79
CA LEU A 271 8.26 17.39 14.57
C LEU A 271 7.80 16.00 15.01
N SER A 272 7.77 15.74 16.31
CA SER A 272 7.26 14.47 16.83
C SER A 272 5.75 14.54 17.05
N LEU A 273 5.04 13.46 16.71
CA LEU A 273 3.63 13.28 17.05
C LEU A 273 3.45 12.94 18.53
N LEU A 274 4.54 12.78 19.30
CA LEU A 274 4.49 12.67 20.76
C LEU A 274 4.36 14.04 21.44
N ASP A 275 4.64 15.12 20.72
CA ASP A 275 4.52 16.48 21.22
C ASP A 275 3.04 16.83 21.48
N PRO A 276 2.64 17.19 22.72
CA PRO A 276 1.27 17.61 23.01
C PRO A 276 0.80 18.82 22.18
N ASP A 277 1.74 19.66 21.74
CA ASP A 277 1.47 20.82 20.87
C ASP A 277 1.41 20.45 19.38
N PHE A 278 1.63 19.18 19.00
CA PHE A 278 1.60 18.73 17.61
C PHE A 278 0.38 19.25 16.84
N PRO A 279 -0.87 19.15 17.33
CA PRO A 279 -2.03 19.58 16.56
C PRO A 279 -2.08 21.10 16.31
N ARG A 280 -1.49 21.89 17.22
CA ARG A 280 -1.37 23.35 17.07
C ARG A 280 -0.26 23.69 16.08
N ILE A 281 0.91 23.03 16.19
CA ILE A 281 2.04 23.22 15.30
C ILE A 281 1.68 22.80 13.87
N PHE A 282 1.04 21.65 13.69
CA PHE A 282 0.61 21.10 12.39
C PHE A 282 -0.30 22.07 11.62
N ARG A 283 -1.18 22.79 12.34
CA ARG A 283 -2.07 23.80 11.76
C ARG A 283 -1.40 25.14 11.49
N SER A 284 -0.20 25.37 12.03
CA SER A 284 0.50 26.64 11.88
C SER A 284 0.95 26.86 10.44
N ARG A 285 0.91 28.13 10.01
CA ARG A 285 1.45 28.55 8.70
C ARG A 285 2.93 28.22 8.57
N ALA A 286 3.71 28.42 9.64
CA ALA A 286 5.14 28.16 9.66
C ALA A 286 5.47 26.69 9.36
N PHE A 287 4.78 25.75 10.02
CA PHE A 287 4.95 24.32 9.73
C PHE A 287 4.56 23.98 8.29
N ARG A 288 3.41 24.48 7.83
CA ARG A 288 2.96 24.25 6.44
C ARG A 288 3.96 24.77 5.41
N SER A 289 4.57 25.93 5.64
CA SER A 289 5.62 26.46 4.76
C SER A 289 6.83 25.52 4.66
N ARG A 290 7.27 24.94 5.80
CA ARG A 290 8.39 23.98 5.80
C ARG A 290 8.09 22.73 4.98
N VAL A 291 6.88 22.18 5.08
CA VAL A 291 6.46 21.03 4.25
C VAL A 291 6.36 21.43 2.77
N LEU A 292 5.91 22.65 2.48
CA LEU A 292 5.83 23.17 1.10
C LEU A 292 7.19 23.33 0.43
N GLU A 293 8.26 23.65 1.18
CA GLU A 293 9.62 23.73 0.63
C GLU A 293 10.06 22.37 0.06
N THR A 294 9.84 21.29 0.80
CA THR A 294 10.14 19.92 0.34
C THR A 294 9.23 19.51 -0.82
N THR A 295 7.91 19.71 -0.70
CA THR A 295 6.98 19.24 -1.74
C THR A 295 7.12 19.99 -3.05
N ARG A 296 7.46 21.29 -3.07
CA ARG A 296 7.70 22.05 -4.31
C ARG A 296 8.93 21.57 -5.08
N ARG A 297 9.98 21.17 -4.35
CA ARG A 297 11.24 20.66 -4.95
C ARG A 297 11.16 19.18 -5.34
N CYS A 298 10.22 18.44 -4.76
CA CYS A 298 10.03 17.01 -5.01
C CYS A 298 9.71 16.75 -6.50
N PRO A 299 10.44 15.85 -7.18
CA PRO A 299 10.20 15.49 -8.58
C PRO A 299 8.90 14.71 -8.79
N GLY A 300 8.28 14.25 -7.69
CA GLY A 300 7.05 13.49 -7.68
C GLY A 300 7.27 11.99 -7.46
N CYS A 301 6.16 11.30 -7.26
CA CYS A 301 6.07 9.86 -7.11
C CYS A 301 4.70 9.41 -7.62
N ASN A 302 4.46 8.10 -7.59
CA ASN A 302 3.17 7.54 -7.96
C ASN A 302 2.78 6.36 -7.06
N TYR A 303 3.10 6.46 -5.77
CA TYR A 303 2.69 5.49 -4.74
C TYR A 303 1.17 5.49 -4.61
N GLY A 304 0.49 4.42 -5.02
CA GLY A 304 -0.96 4.42 -5.27
C GLY A 304 -1.83 5.13 -4.23
N SER A 305 -1.50 5.06 -2.93
CA SER A 305 -2.21 5.77 -1.87
C SER A 305 -2.25 7.29 -2.01
N TYR A 306 -1.20 7.95 -2.50
CA TYR A 306 -1.18 9.43 -2.59
C TYR A 306 -1.99 9.96 -3.79
N PRO A 307 -1.72 9.52 -5.04
CA PRO A 307 -2.51 9.92 -6.21
C PRO A 307 -3.98 9.59 -6.02
N GLU A 308 -4.32 8.39 -5.54
CA GLU A 308 -5.69 7.98 -5.36
C GLU A 308 -6.44 8.87 -4.36
N MET A 309 -5.79 9.39 -3.32
CA MET A 309 -6.42 10.33 -2.38
C MET A 309 -6.58 11.71 -3.00
N THR A 310 -5.55 12.23 -3.67
CA THR A 310 -5.62 13.52 -4.36
C THR A 310 -6.67 13.51 -5.48
N LEU A 311 -6.65 12.50 -6.35
CA LEU A 311 -7.62 12.33 -7.43
C LEU A 311 -9.04 12.17 -6.88
N SER A 312 -9.25 11.40 -5.82
CA SER A 312 -10.58 11.27 -5.20
C SER A 312 -11.09 12.58 -4.59
N ALA A 313 -10.19 13.41 -4.04
CA ALA A 313 -10.57 14.70 -3.46
C ALA A 313 -10.85 15.76 -4.53
N ARG A 314 -10.33 15.61 -5.75
CA ARG A 314 -10.29 16.68 -6.78
C ARG A 314 -10.92 16.31 -8.12
N SER A 315 -11.22 15.03 -8.38
CA SER A 315 -11.90 14.52 -9.59
C SER A 315 -13.25 13.91 -9.22
N LEU A 316 -14.35 14.46 -9.76
CA LEU A 316 -15.70 13.92 -9.56
C LEU A 316 -15.83 12.48 -10.08
N ARG A 317 -15.09 12.13 -11.14
CA ARG A 317 -15.06 10.77 -11.70
C ARG A 317 -14.42 9.80 -10.72
N ALA A 318 -13.25 10.14 -10.20
CA ALA A 318 -12.54 9.33 -9.21
C ALA A 318 -13.34 9.20 -7.91
N LEU A 319 -13.92 10.31 -7.42
CA LEU A 319 -14.78 10.33 -6.22
C LEU A 319 -15.96 9.35 -6.36
N ARG A 320 -16.75 9.47 -7.44
CA ARG A 320 -17.89 8.57 -7.70
C ARG A 320 -17.44 7.11 -7.82
N GLY A 321 -16.32 6.86 -8.48
CA GLY A 321 -15.73 5.52 -8.61
C GLY A 321 -15.38 4.91 -7.25
N ARG A 322 -14.71 5.67 -6.39
CA ARG A 322 -14.33 5.26 -5.04
C ARG A 322 -15.52 5.04 -4.12
N THR A 323 -16.50 5.95 -4.12
CA THR A 323 -17.74 5.77 -3.36
C THR A 323 -18.46 4.50 -3.77
N ARG A 324 -18.61 4.25 -5.07
CA ARG A 324 -19.22 3.00 -5.57
C ARG A 324 -18.43 1.77 -5.12
N LEU A 325 -17.10 1.81 -5.24
CA LEU A 325 -16.24 0.70 -4.85
C LEU A 325 -16.34 0.38 -3.35
N PHE A 326 -16.38 1.41 -2.50
CA PHE A 326 -16.57 1.26 -1.05
C PHE A 326 -17.90 0.55 -0.72
N PHE A 327 -19.01 0.98 -1.33
CA PHE A 327 -20.30 0.33 -1.14
C PHE A 327 -20.35 -1.09 -1.73
N GLN A 328 -19.69 -1.33 -2.86
CA GLN A 328 -19.59 -2.65 -3.46
C GLN A 328 -18.75 -3.60 -2.60
N ALA A 329 -17.61 -3.16 -2.08
CA ALA A 329 -16.73 -3.97 -1.24
C ALA A 329 -17.45 -4.45 0.02
N ARG A 330 -18.22 -3.56 0.65
CA ARG A 330 -19.08 -3.92 1.80
C ARG A 330 -20.13 -4.99 1.50
N ARG A 331 -20.57 -5.10 0.23
CA ARG A 331 -21.64 -6.03 -0.20
C ARG A 331 -21.11 -7.34 -0.78
N ARG A 332 -20.06 -7.29 -1.60
CA ARG A 332 -19.55 -8.40 -2.42
C ARG A 332 -19.01 -9.54 -1.53
N GLY A 333 -18.44 -9.15 -0.39
CA GLY A 333 -17.96 -10.07 0.65
C GLY A 333 -16.80 -10.95 0.19
N ILE A 334 -16.12 -11.56 1.15
CA ILE A 334 -14.98 -12.45 0.91
C ILE A 334 -15.49 -13.89 0.84
N GLU A 335 -14.97 -14.68 -0.11
CA GLU A 335 -15.30 -16.09 -0.22
C GLU A 335 -14.22 -16.92 0.47
N PRO A 336 -14.50 -17.58 1.62
CA PRO A 336 -13.53 -18.45 2.27
C PRO A 336 -13.37 -19.72 1.44
N LEU A 337 -12.23 -19.84 0.75
CA LEU A 337 -11.87 -21.00 -0.05
C LEU A 337 -10.82 -21.84 0.67
N PRO A 338 -10.88 -23.18 0.59
CA PRO A 338 -9.79 -24.04 1.04
C PRO A 338 -8.50 -23.70 0.31
N THR A 339 -7.36 -23.85 0.99
CA THR A 339 -6.03 -23.56 0.46
C THR A 339 -5.77 -24.29 -0.86
N GLU A 340 -6.18 -25.56 -0.98
CA GLU A 340 -6.03 -26.38 -2.19
C GLU A 340 -6.84 -25.81 -3.36
N SER A 341 -8.02 -25.25 -3.07
CA SER A 341 -8.86 -24.61 -4.10
C SER A 341 -8.22 -23.32 -4.61
N ILE A 342 -7.57 -22.55 -3.74
CA ILE A 342 -6.82 -21.36 -4.14
C ILE A 342 -5.66 -21.73 -5.06
N PHE A 343 -4.89 -22.77 -4.71
CA PHE A 343 -3.82 -23.26 -5.60
C PHE A 343 -4.36 -23.76 -6.94
N ALA A 344 -5.48 -24.49 -6.96
CA ALA A 344 -6.10 -24.94 -8.20
C ALA A 344 -6.54 -23.77 -9.10
N ILE A 345 -7.13 -22.72 -8.52
CA ILE A 345 -7.51 -21.49 -9.24
C ILE A 345 -6.29 -20.84 -9.88
N ILE A 346 -5.18 -20.75 -9.14
CA ILE A 346 -3.94 -20.17 -9.62
C ILE A 346 -3.41 -20.95 -10.82
N GLU A 347 -3.33 -22.27 -10.73
CA GLU A 347 -2.84 -23.12 -11.83
C GLU A 347 -3.71 -23.00 -13.08
N GLU A 348 -5.03 -22.97 -12.93
CA GLU A 348 -5.97 -22.76 -14.04
C GLU A 348 -5.79 -21.39 -14.70
N ILE A 349 -5.52 -20.34 -13.93
CA ILE A 349 -5.23 -19.01 -14.45
C ILE A 349 -3.88 -19.02 -15.17
N ARG A 350 -2.82 -19.56 -14.56
CA ARG A 350 -1.48 -19.63 -15.16
C ARG A 350 -1.50 -20.35 -16.52
N ALA A 351 -2.32 -21.38 -16.68
CA ALA A 351 -2.49 -22.06 -17.96
C ALA A 351 -3.11 -21.17 -19.07
N ARG A 352 -3.88 -20.13 -18.71
CA ARG A 352 -4.50 -19.16 -19.64
C ARG A 352 -3.65 -17.91 -19.89
N TYR A 353 -2.69 -17.64 -19.01
CA TYR A 353 -1.75 -16.50 -19.09
C TYR A 353 -0.31 -17.02 -19.11
N PRO A 354 0.13 -17.62 -20.24
CA PRO A 354 1.48 -18.19 -20.34
C PRO A 354 2.59 -17.13 -20.30
#